data_AF-A0ABD7RT61-F1
#
_entry.id   AF-A0ABD7RT61-F1
#
_cell.length_a   1.000
_cell.length_b   1.000
_cell.length_c   1.000
_cell.angle_alpha   90.00
_cell.angle_beta   90.00
_cell.angle_gamma   90.00
#
_symmetry.space_group_name_H-M   'P 1'
#
loop_
_entity.id
_entity.type
_entity.pdbx_description
1 polymer ?
#
loop_
_entity_poly.entity_id
_entity_poly.type
_entity_poly.pdbx_seq_one_letter_code
_entity_poly.pdbx_strand_id
1 'polypeptide(L)'
;MKPLARSRLHRSFTGLAALPLFGVLSPSAQAALPTLENPSRGVGTGILQTLQNYGYDIVMLIALLVVASMFVGVCYHAYTRYAEIHIGRSTWGQFGLTVAVGAMLLVVGIWLLTEAIGVL
;
A
#
# COMPACT_ATOMS: atom_id res chain seq x y z
N MET A 1 -76.43 -51.20 18.72
CA MET A 1 -76.48 -49.92 17.98
C MET A 1 -75.38 -49.94 16.92
N LYS A 2 -75.72 -49.41 15.74
CA LYS A 2 -74.98 -49.41 14.46
C LYS A 2 -73.90 -48.28 14.46
N PRO A 3 -73.07 -48.12 13.42
CA PRO A 3 -71.64 -48.50 13.35
C PRO A 3 -70.73 -47.26 13.27
N LEU A 4 -69.62 -47.33 12.49
CA LEU A 4 -68.69 -46.28 12.01
C LEU A 4 -67.35 -46.26 12.79
N ALA A 5 -66.16 -46.25 12.18
CA ALA A 5 -65.77 -46.13 10.79
C ALA A 5 -64.39 -46.78 10.60
N ARG A 6 -64.20 -47.45 9.45
CA ARG A 6 -62.88 -47.88 8.97
C ARG A 6 -62.05 -46.64 8.65
N SER A 7 -60.99 -46.36 9.41
CA SER A 7 -59.93 -45.47 8.93
C SER A 7 -58.93 -46.33 8.14
N ARG A 8 -58.80 -46.02 6.85
CA ARG A 8 -57.83 -46.65 5.97
C ARG A 8 -56.46 -46.14 6.39
N LEU A 9 -55.62 -47.01 6.93
CA LEU A 9 -54.20 -46.71 7.10
C LEU A 9 -53.61 -46.53 5.70
N HIS A 10 -53.33 -45.27 5.35
CA HIS A 10 -52.74 -44.93 4.07
C HIS A 10 -51.28 -45.42 4.06
N ARG A 11 -50.98 -46.13 2.97
CA ARG A 11 -49.66 -46.53 2.48
C ARG A 11 -48.58 -45.50 2.76
N SER A 12 -47.45 -46.04 3.19
CA SER A 12 -46.10 -45.80 2.67
C SER A 12 -45.72 -44.36 2.34
N PHE A 13 -44.67 -43.84 2.97
CA PHE A 13 -43.47 -43.44 2.25
C PHE A 13 -42.34 -43.24 3.27
N THR A 14 -41.37 -44.15 3.23
CA THR A 14 -40.02 -43.98 3.78
C THR A 14 -39.47 -42.63 3.34
N GLY A 15 -39.18 -41.75 4.30
CA GLY A 15 -38.60 -40.45 4.03
C GLY A 15 -37.94 -39.91 5.27
N LEU A 16 -36.61 -39.98 5.31
CA LEU A 16 -35.71 -38.89 5.64
C LEU A 16 -34.29 -39.40 5.39
N ALA A 17 -33.80 -39.03 4.21
CA ALA A 17 -32.45 -39.28 3.75
C ALA A 17 -31.44 -38.70 4.75
N ALA A 18 -30.44 -39.50 5.10
CA ALA A 18 -29.24 -39.03 5.78
C ALA A 18 -28.57 -37.95 4.91
N LEU A 19 -28.45 -36.73 5.44
CA LEU A 19 -27.70 -35.64 4.83
C LEU A 19 -26.24 -36.09 4.63
N PRO A 20 -25.66 -35.94 3.42
CA PRO A 20 -24.25 -36.23 3.24
C PRO A 20 -23.44 -35.20 4.01
N LEU A 21 -22.50 -35.72 4.79
CA LEU A 21 -21.41 -35.04 5.44
C LEU A 21 -20.70 -34.12 4.41
N PHE A 22 -21.03 -32.83 4.41
CA PHE A 22 -20.18 -31.80 3.78
C PHE A 22 -18.92 -31.58 4.62
N GLY A 23 -18.11 -32.64 4.71
CA GLY A 23 -16.72 -32.56 5.14
C GLY A 23 -15.86 -32.27 3.93
N VAL A 24 -16.00 -31.08 3.34
CA VAL A 24 -14.96 -30.57 2.44
C VAL A 24 -13.82 -30.11 3.34
N LEU A 25 -12.99 -31.07 3.75
CA LEU A 25 -11.61 -30.79 4.14
C LEU A 25 -10.92 -30.32 2.87
N SER A 26 -10.97 -29.01 2.61
CA SER A 26 -10.12 -28.38 1.61
C SER A 26 -8.68 -28.70 2.00
N PRO A 27 -7.91 -29.43 1.18
CA PRO A 27 -6.46 -29.37 1.29
C PRO A 27 -6.11 -27.89 1.11
N SER A 28 -5.39 -27.31 2.06
CA SER A 28 -4.73 -26.03 1.86
C SER A 28 -3.99 -26.13 0.53
N ALA A 29 -4.50 -25.45 -0.49
CA ALA A 29 -3.75 -25.25 -1.71
C ALA A 29 -2.59 -24.32 -1.33
N GLN A 30 -1.48 -24.89 -0.86
CA GLN A 30 -0.19 -24.23 -0.93
C GLN A 30 0.13 -24.14 -2.43
N ALA A 31 -0.54 -23.23 -3.12
CA ALA A 31 -0.06 -22.74 -4.38
C ALA A 31 1.39 -22.32 -4.12
N ALA A 32 2.31 -22.74 -4.98
CA ALA A 32 3.69 -22.28 -4.99
C ALA A 32 3.72 -20.79 -5.40
N LEU A 33 3.00 -19.96 -4.64
CA LEU A 33 2.95 -18.53 -4.77
C LEU A 33 4.33 -18.02 -4.37
N PRO A 34 4.89 -17.06 -5.12
CA PRO A 34 6.12 -16.38 -4.72
C PRO A 34 6.02 -15.97 -3.25
N THR A 35 7.06 -16.28 -2.48
CA THR A 35 7.15 -15.85 -1.08
C THR A 35 7.20 -14.32 -1.05
N LEU A 36 6.38 -13.70 -0.21
CA LEU A 36 6.50 -12.26 0.02
C LEU A 36 7.86 -11.96 0.65
N GLU A 37 8.53 -10.94 0.12
CA GLU A 37 9.72 -10.37 0.73
C GLU A 37 9.36 -9.81 2.10
N ASN A 38 10.20 -10.08 3.11
CA ASN A 38 9.98 -9.49 4.44
C ASN A 38 10.18 -7.97 4.37
N PRO A 39 9.43 -7.19 5.17
CA PRO A 39 9.63 -5.74 5.19
C PRO A 39 11.04 -5.40 5.71
N SER A 40 11.59 -4.25 5.32
CA SER A 40 12.99 -3.87 5.59
C SER A 40 13.29 -3.77 7.09
N ARG A 41 12.27 -3.53 7.91
CA ARG A 41 12.33 -3.48 9.39
C ARG A 41 11.98 -4.82 10.07
N GLY A 42 11.77 -5.88 9.29
CA GLY A 42 11.39 -7.22 9.76
C GLY A 42 9.89 -7.37 10.08
N VAL A 43 9.41 -8.60 10.17
CA VAL A 43 7.97 -8.89 10.40
C VAL A 43 7.43 -8.44 11.76
N GLY A 44 8.30 -8.17 12.75
CA GLY A 44 7.86 -7.77 14.09
C GLY A 44 7.21 -8.90 14.89
N THR A 45 6.55 -8.57 16.00
CA THR A 45 5.96 -9.56 16.92
C THR A 45 4.49 -9.87 16.65
N GLY A 46 3.85 -9.17 15.70
CA GLY A 46 2.44 -9.39 15.36
C GLY A 46 2.02 -8.72 14.06
N ILE A 47 0.83 -9.09 13.55
CA ILE A 47 0.33 -8.72 12.21
C ILE A 47 0.24 -7.20 12.01
N LEU A 48 -0.19 -6.45 13.04
CA LEU A 48 -0.29 -4.99 12.94
C LEU A 48 1.08 -4.34 12.76
N GLN A 49 2.10 -4.84 13.46
CA GLN A 49 3.47 -4.35 13.33
C GLN A 49 4.07 -4.74 11.97
N THR A 50 3.77 -5.95 11.48
CA THR A 50 4.15 -6.36 10.12
C THR A 50 3.57 -5.40 9.07
N LEU A 51 2.29 -5.04 9.21
CA LEU A 51 1.61 -4.14 8.30
C LEU A 51 2.19 -2.71 8.36
N GLN A 52 2.50 -2.22 9.56
CA GLN A 52 3.19 -0.93 9.76
C GLN A 52 4.56 -0.91 9.07
N ASN A 53 5.33 -1.99 9.20
CA ASN A 53 6.65 -2.09 8.59
C ASN A 53 6.59 -2.15 7.05
N TYR A 54 5.58 -2.81 6.46
CA TYR A 54 5.32 -2.69 5.02
C TYR A 54 4.87 -1.27 4.63
N GLY A 55 4.06 -0.63 5.47
CA GLY A 55 3.66 0.77 5.29
C GLY A 55 4.87 1.71 5.24
N TYR A 56 5.84 1.50 6.14
CA TYR A 56 7.10 2.24 6.15
C TYR A 56 7.86 2.09 4.83
N ASP A 57 8.00 0.88 4.31
CA ASP A 57 8.70 0.64 3.04
C ASP A 57 8.02 1.34 1.86
N ILE A 58 6.69 1.29 1.77
CA ILE A 58 5.93 1.96 0.71
C ILE A 58 6.07 3.48 0.80
N VAL A 59 5.90 4.04 2.01
CA VAL A 59 6.04 5.49 2.22
C VAL A 59 7.46 5.95 1.92
N MET A 60 8.48 5.16 2.28
CA MET A 60 9.88 5.44 1.93
C MET A 60 10.09 5.53 0.41
N LEU A 61 9.52 4.59 -0.37
CA LEU A 61 9.61 4.64 -1.83
C LEU A 61 8.91 5.88 -2.41
N ILE A 62 7.74 6.23 -1.89
CA ILE A 62 7.01 7.45 -2.29
C ILE A 62 7.83 8.70 -1.92
N ALA A 63 8.45 8.71 -0.74
CA ALA A 63 9.28 9.82 -0.31
C ALA A 63 10.48 10.04 -1.23
N LEU A 64 11.15 8.96 -1.66
CA LEU A 64 12.21 9.03 -2.65
C LEU A 64 11.72 9.62 -3.98
N LEU A 65 10.53 9.24 -4.44
CA LEU A 65 9.93 9.80 -5.65
C LEU A 65 9.65 11.30 -5.50
N VAL A 66 9.10 11.72 -4.35
CA VAL A 66 8.82 13.14 -4.06
C VAL A 66 10.11 13.95 -4.04
N VAL A 67 11.14 13.51 -3.30
CA VAL A 67 12.44 14.20 -3.23
C VAL A 67 13.09 14.30 -4.60
N ALA A 68 13.05 13.23 -5.39
CA ALA A 68 13.54 13.25 -6.76
C ALA A 68 12.80 14.30 -7.60
N SER A 69 11.47 14.38 -7.50
CA SER A 69 10.69 15.38 -8.24
C SER A 69 11.01 16.82 -7.80
N MET A 70 11.20 17.06 -6.50
CA MET A 70 11.61 18.37 -5.97
C MET A 70 12.98 18.79 -6.53
N PHE A 71 13.93 17.85 -6.54
CA PHE A 71 15.26 18.10 -7.10
C PHE A 71 15.19 18.46 -8.58
N VAL A 72 14.40 17.72 -9.38
CA VAL A 72 14.17 18.03 -10.80
C VAL A 72 13.58 19.43 -10.96
N GLY A 73 12.61 19.82 -10.13
CA GLY A 73 12.03 21.16 -10.15
C GLY A 73 13.05 22.26 -9.89
N VAL A 74 13.93 22.09 -8.89
CA VAL A 74 15.01 23.06 -8.59
C VAL A 74 16.01 23.14 -9.74
N CYS A 75 16.42 22.00 -10.31
CA CYS A 75 17.32 21.95 -11.46
C CYS A 75 16.70 22.61 -12.70
N TYR A 76 15.42 22.38 -12.96
CA TYR A 76 14.71 23.02 -14.06
C TYR A 76 14.69 24.55 -13.88
N HIS A 77 14.38 25.02 -12.68
CA HIS A 77 14.36 26.45 -12.39
C HIS A 77 15.76 27.09 -12.52
N ALA A 78 16.80 26.39 -12.04
CA ALA A 78 18.19 26.81 -12.21
C ALA A 78 18.58 26.88 -13.70
N TYR A 79 18.21 25.87 -14.48
CA TYR A 79 18.49 25.82 -15.92
C TYR A 79 17.90 27.01 -16.67
N THR A 80 16.64 27.37 -16.41
CA THR A 80 16.00 28.54 -17.01
C THR A 80 16.74 29.84 -16.65
N ARG A 81 17.10 30.04 -15.38
CA ARG A 81 17.84 31.23 -14.93
C ARG A 81 19.25 31.29 -15.52
N TYR A 82 19.90 30.14 -15.69
CA TYR A 82 21.20 30.04 -16.36
C TYR A 82 21.12 30.46 -17.83
N ALA A 83 20.09 30.03 -18.55
CA ALA A 83 19.85 30.43 -19.94
C ALA A 83 19.62 31.96 -20.04
N GLU A 84 18.91 32.55 -19.09
CA GLU A 84 18.66 34.01 -19.07
C GLU A 84 19.93 34.85 -18.86
N ILE A 85 20.93 34.32 -18.14
CA ILE A 85 22.23 34.99 -17.99
C ILE A 85 22.94 35.10 -19.35
N HIS A 86 22.87 34.05 -20.17
CA HIS A 86 23.56 34.02 -21.47
C HIS A 86 22.98 35.00 -22.49
N ILE A 87 21.72 35.40 -22.32
CA ILE A 87 21.06 36.43 -23.15
C ILE A 87 21.03 37.81 -22.46
N GLY A 88 21.77 38.00 -21.35
CA GLY A 88 21.91 39.28 -20.65
C GLY A 88 20.67 39.73 -19.88
N ARG A 89 19.69 38.84 -19.64
CA ARG A 89 18.43 39.15 -18.94
C ARG A 89 18.49 38.91 -17.44
N SER A 90 19.56 38.29 -16.94
CA SER A 90 19.79 37.98 -15.54
C SER A 90 21.28 38.11 -15.22
N THR A 91 21.62 38.19 -13.93
CA THR A 91 23.00 38.27 -13.46
C THR A 91 23.41 36.99 -12.73
N TRP A 92 24.71 36.71 -12.70
CA TRP A 92 25.30 35.60 -11.94
C TRP A 92 24.94 35.64 -10.45
N GLY A 93 24.86 36.84 -9.86
CA GLY A 93 24.46 37.01 -8.46
C GLY A 93 23.00 36.61 -8.22
N GLN A 94 22.09 36.98 -9.12
CA GLN A 94 20.67 36.61 -9.02
C GLN A 94 20.48 35.11 -9.22
N PHE A 95 21.20 34.51 -10.17
CA PHE A 95 21.22 33.05 -10.33
C PHE A 95 21.71 32.34 -9.08
N GLY A 96 22.85 32.76 -8.51
CA GLY A 96 23.42 32.16 -7.30
C GLY A 96 22.46 32.23 -6.11
N LEU A 97 21.80 33.37 -5.91
CA LEU A 97 20.76 33.52 -4.88
C LEU A 97 19.59 32.56 -5.10
N THR A 98 19.04 32.50 -6.30
CA THR A 98 17.93 31.59 -6.61
C THR A 98 18.30 30.12 -6.38
N VAL A 99 19.49 29.70 -6.82
CA VAL A 99 19.98 28.34 -6.61
C VAL A 99 20.21 28.05 -5.13
N ALA A 100 20.76 29.00 -4.37
CA ALA A 100 20.96 28.86 -2.93
C ALA A 100 19.64 28.68 -2.17
N VAL A 101 18.61 29.47 -2.50
CA VAL A 101 17.28 29.29 -1.92
C VAL A 101 16.69 27.94 -2.32
N GLY A 102 16.81 27.53 -3.59
CA GLY A 102 16.36 26.21 -4.04
C GLY A 102 17.03 25.05 -3.30
N ALA A 103 18.35 25.13 -3.08
CA ALA A 103 19.09 24.14 -2.29
C ALA A 103 18.63 24.10 -0.83
N MET A 104 18.40 25.26 -0.21
CA MET A 104 17.89 25.33 1.15
C MET A 104 16.50 24.70 1.28
N LEU A 105 15.62 24.94 0.31
CA LEU A 105 14.29 24.31 0.26
C LEU A 105 14.38 22.78 0.13
N LEU A 106 15.35 22.26 -0.65
CA LEU A 106 15.58 20.82 -0.72
C LEU A 106 16.06 20.24 0.62
N VAL A 107 17.01 20.90 1.28
CA VAL A 107 17.50 20.46 2.59
C VAL A 107 16.36 20.38 3.60
N VAL A 108 15.56 21.45 3.71
CA VAL A 108 14.42 21.50 4.62
C VAL A 108 13.36 20.48 4.23
N GLY A 109 13.06 20.33 2.94
CA GLY A 109 12.07 19.38 2.45
C GLY A 109 12.46 17.93 2.73
N ILE A 110 13.70 17.54 2.46
CA ILE A 110 14.24 16.21 2.75
C ILE A 110 14.23 15.96 4.25
N TRP A 111 14.63 16.95 5.05
CA TRP A 111 14.63 16.83 6.50
C TRP A 111 13.22 16.59 7.06
N LEU A 112 12.25 17.42 6.69
CA LEU A 112 10.86 17.28 7.13
C LEU A 112 10.25 15.95 6.70
N LEU A 113 10.54 15.49 5.48
CA LEU A 113 10.04 14.22 4.98
C LEU A 113 10.65 13.04 5.73
N THR A 114 11.95 13.12 6.04
CA THR A 114 12.64 12.11 6.85
C THR A 114 12.05 12.03 8.26
N GLU A 115 11.77 13.18 8.89
CA GLU A 115 11.12 13.20 10.20
C GLU A 115 9.68 12.69 10.15
N ALA A 116 8.93 13.00 9.10
CA ALA A 116 7.59 12.48 8.91
C ALA A 116 7.58 10.94 8.80
N ILE A 117 8.56 10.36 8.11
CA ILE A 117 8.76 8.91 8.05
C ILE A 117 9.13 8.34 9.42
N GLY A 118 9.90 9.08 10.22
CA GLY A 118 10.31 8.65 11.57
C GLY A 118 9.16 8.49 12.57
N VAL A 119 8.02 9.17 12.34
CA VAL A 119 6.81 9.04 13.16
C VAL A 119 6.07 7.72 12.91
N LEU A 120 6.35 7.04 11.79
CA LEU A 120 5.73 5.78 11.38
C LEU A 120 6.48 4.55 11.91
#